data_AF-A0A7K9JCB3-F1
#
_entry.id   AF-A0A7K9JCB3-F1
#
_cell.length_a   1.000
_cell.length_b   1.000
_cell.length_c   1.000
_cell.angle_alpha   90.00
_cell.angle_beta   90.00
_cell.angle_gamma   90.00
#
_symmetry.space_group_name_H-M   'P 1'
#
loop_
_entity.id
_entity.type
_entity.pdbx_description
1 polymer ?
#
loop_
_entity_poly.entity_id
_entity_poly.type
_entity_poly.pdbx_seq_one_letter_code
_entity_poly.pdbx_strand_id
1 'polypeptide(L)'
;ALDKKVVKSKVGEKVSLPCCHEIPISESLHRYRVYWQKNITDVVLAYSEGNMISKHERYQNRTEMDPWNLTLWISPIEIPDNGSYQCVVQRNSVVVCDESVILFVTADFSTPNITAEVSADSCKSTEMVITCSSHGGFPKPKISGTLNNVPVEWNASWVSQSSLSPYNVTGTLVLNVTKDVNITCSVEYSGLAKSSSLLLKKTNDCVVPPVPPPYNVITASIIIVITFILAITLAARYLPRHVCSHCCKRQISAEEGVKDCTKAPMSDKGTAETSSV
;
A
#
# COMPACT_ATOMS: atom_id res chain seq x y z
N ALA A 1 34.22 -22.48 -3.06
CA ALA A 1 32.87 -23.04 -2.91
C ALA A 1 32.35 -23.33 -4.31
N LEU A 2 31.86 -24.54 -4.58
CA LEU A 2 31.31 -24.88 -5.90
C LEU A 2 30.00 -24.08 -6.06
N ASP A 3 29.97 -23.13 -7.00
CA ASP A 3 28.76 -22.35 -7.30
C ASP A 3 27.66 -23.31 -7.74
N LYS A 4 26.60 -23.44 -6.93
CA LYS A 4 25.45 -24.26 -7.27
C LYS A 4 24.62 -23.50 -8.30
N LYS A 5 24.35 -24.12 -9.45
CA LYS A 5 23.45 -23.54 -10.48
C LYS A 5 22.05 -23.37 -9.89
N VAL A 6 21.49 -22.16 -9.97
CA VAL A 6 20.14 -21.85 -9.49
C VAL A 6 19.24 -21.53 -10.68
N VAL A 7 18.15 -22.26 -10.81
CA VAL A 7 17.11 -22.05 -11.81
C VAL A 7 15.84 -21.61 -11.10
N LYS A 8 15.20 -20.53 -11.58
CA LYS A 8 13.93 -20.02 -11.04
C LYS A 8 12.82 -20.27 -12.03
N SER A 9 11.66 -20.70 -11.56
CA SER A 9 10.47 -20.89 -12.41
C SER A 9 9.19 -20.69 -11.60
N LYS A 10 8.09 -20.37 -12.28
CA LYS A 10 6.79 -20.19 -11.65
C LYS A 10 5.93 -21.45 -11.79
N VAL A 11 5.05 -21.69 -10.82
CA VAL A 11 4.02 -22.72 -10.91
C VAL A 11 3.25 -22.62 -12.23
N GLY A 12 3.08 -23.76 -12.89
CA GLY A 12 2.40 -23.88 -14.19
C GLY A 12 3.32 -23.76 -15.41
N GLU A 13 4.55 -23.27 -15.27
CA GLU A 13 5.49 -23.10 -16.39
C GLU A 13 6.25 -24.40 -16.72
N LYS A 14 6.95 -24.38 -17.87
CA LYS A 14 7.96 -25.38 -18.26
C LYS A 14 9.34 -24.85 -17.89
N VAL A 15 10.16 -25.65 -17.22
CA VAL A 15 11.55 -25.30 -16.87
C VAL A 15 12.53 -26.32 -17.46
N SER A 16 13.76 -25.88 -17.74
CA SER A 16 14.89 -26.74 -18.08
C SER A 16 15.96 -26.69 -16.99
N LEU A 17 16.48 -27.85 -16.62
CA LEU A 17 17.62 -28.01 -15.72
C LEU A 17 18.81 -28.55 -16.52
N PRO A 18 19.88 -27.75 -16.73
CA PRO A 18 21.04 -28.18 -17.51
C PRO A 18 21.87 -29.21 -16.74
N CYS A 19 22.39 -30.21 -17.44
CA CYS A 19 23.34 -31.18 -16.89
C CYS A 19 24.80 -30.70 -17.07
N CYS A 20 25.76 -31.34 -16.39
CA CYS A 20 27.19 -31.09 -16.54
C CYS A 20 27.89 -31.87 -17.66
N HIS A 21 27.14 -32.59 -18.51
CA HIS A 21 27.74 -33.40 -19.56
C HIS A 21 26.88 -33.41 -20.82
N GLU A 22 27.56 -33.41 -21.96
CA GLU A 22 26.97 -33.64 -23.28
C GLU A 22 27.61 -34.89 -23.89
N ILE A 23 26.79 -35.80 -24.38
CA ILE A 23 27.25 -37.01 -25.06
C ILE A 23 27.57 -36.63 -26.52
N PRO A 24 28.81 -36.87 -26.99
CA PRO A 24 29.15 -36.62 -28.39
C PRO A 24 28.29 -37.48 -29.32
N ILE A 25 27.82 -36.90 -30.43
CA ILE A 25 26.98 -37.59 -31.42
C ILE A 25 27.69 -38.83 -32.02
N SER A 26 29.03 -38.83 -32.03
CA SER A 26 29.86 -39.97 -32.46
C SER A 26 29.86 -41.14 -31.48
N GLU A 27 29.36 -40.97 -30.26
CA GLU A 27 29.31 -42.02 -29.24
C GLU A 27 27.95 -42.71 -29.18
N SER A 28 27.98 -44.01 -28.87
CA SER A 28 26.76 -44.78 -28.64
C SER A 28 26.20 -44.47 -27.27
N LEU A 29 24.92 -44.07 -27.22
CA LEU A 29 24.20 -43.82 -25.97
C LEU A 29 24.13 -45.07 -25.06
N HIS A 30 24.25 -46.29 -25.60
CA HIS A 30 24.28 -47.53 -24.80
C HIS A 30 25.43 -47.60 -23.80
N ARG A 31 26.50 -46.81 -24.00
CA ARG A 31 27.62 -46.69 -23.06
C ARG A 31 27.30 -45.83 -21.84
N TYR A 32 26.18 -45.11 -21.88
CA TYR A 32 25.83 -44.11 -20.90
C TYR A 32 24.65 -44.56 -20.03
N ARG A 33 24.73 -44.23 -18.75
CA ARG A 33 23.61 -44.25 -17.81
C ARG A 33 23.49 -42.86 -17.20
N VAL A 34 22.28 -42.31 -17.20
CA VAL A 34 22.03 -40.95 -16.73
C VAL A 34 20.93 -41.01 -15.69
N TYR A 35 21.11 -40.27 -14.60
CA TYR A 35 20.14 -40.18 -13.53
C TYR A 35 19.93 -38.72 -13.16
N TRP A 36 18.68 -38.26 -13.29
CA TRP A 36 18.21 -37.07 -12.61
C TRP A 36 17.54 -37.48 -11.31
N GLN A 37 18.08 -36.97 -10.20
CA GLN A 37 17.62 -37.30 -8.86
C GLN A 37 17.22 -36.02 -8.12
N LYS A 38 16.14 -36.06 -7.35
CA LYS A 38 15.76 -35.00 -6.42
C LYS A 38 16.09 -35.44 -5.00
N ASN A 39 16.78 -34.57 -4.25
CA ASN A 39 17.22 -34.86 -2.88
C ASN A 39 17.99 -36.19 -2.73
N ILE A 40 18.70 -36.64 -3.79
CA ILE A 40 19.48 -37.89 -3.88
C ILE A 40 18.63 -39.18 -3.88
N THR A 41 17.44 -39.18 -3.31
CA THR A 41 16.60 -40.39 -3.17
C THR A 41 15.61 -40.59 -4.32
N ASP A 42 15.05 -39.50 -4.85
CA ASP A 42 13.89 -39.58 -5.74
C ASP A 42 14.37 -39.55 -7.18
N VAL A 43 14.33 -40.69 -7.87
CA VAL A 43 14.66 -40.75 -9.30
C VAL A 43 13.55 -40.09 -10.10
N VAL A 44 13.84 -38.88 -10.59
CA VAL A 44 12.94 -38.06 -11.41
C VAL A 44 12.82 -38.69 -12.79
N LEU A 45 13.96 -38.91 -13.44
CA LEU A 45 14.08 -39.50 -14.75
C LEU A 45 15.46 -40.14 -14.89
N ALA A 46 15.53 -41.30 -15.52
CA ALA A 46 16.77 -42.00 -15.80
C ALA A 46 16.82 -42.45 -17.26
N TYR A 47 18.02 -42.64 -17.77
CA TYR A 47 18.28 -43.22 -19.07
C TYR A 47 19.26 -44.37 -18.93
N SER A 48 18.95 -45.50 -19.55
CA SER A 48 19.85 -46.65 -19.64
C SER A 48 19.53 -47.48 -20.88
N GLU A 49 20.56 -47.88 -21.61
CA GLU A 49 20.46 -48.82 -22.74
C GLU A 49 19.44 -48.43 -23.82
N GLY A 50 19.33 -47.15 -24.16
CA GLY A 50 18.36 -46.68 -25.16
C GLY A 50 16.99 -46.29 -24.58
N ASN A 51 16.72 -46.59 -23.31
CA ASN A 51 15.40 -46.44 -22.73
C ASN A 51 15.35 -45.36 -21.66
N MET A 52 14.29 -44.55 -21.73
CA MET A 52 13.92 -43.59 -20.70
C MET A 52 13.10 -44.29 -19.62
N ILE A 53 13.49 -44.12 -18.36
CA ILE A 53 12.91 -44.79 -17.21
C ILE A 53 12.52 -43.72 -16.20
N SER A 54 11.21 -43.50 -16.02
CA SER A 54 10.68 -42.71 -14.90
C SER A 54 10.04 -43.65 -13.89
N LYS A 55 10.46 -43.56 -12.62
CA LYS A 55 9.94 -44.43 -11.55
C LYS A 55 9.01 -43.72 -10.59
N HIS A 56 9.13 -42.40 -10.48
CA HIS A 56 8.41 -41.64 -9.47
C HIS A 56 7.11 -41.08 -10.05
N GLU A 57 5.97 -41.46 -9.48
CA GLU A 57 4.62 -41.16 -9.98
C GLU A 57 4.40 -39.66 -10.27
N ARG A 58 4.88 -38.77 -9.38
CA ARG A 58 4.80 -37.31 -9.56
C ARG A 58 5.37 -36.79 -10.90
N TYR A 59 6.38 -37.46 -11.44
CA TYR A 59 7.11 -37.01 -12.63
C TYR A 59 6.64 -37.69 -13.91
N GLN A 60 5.77 -38.70 -13.81
CA GLN A 60 5.20 -39.37 -14.98
C GLN A 60 4.43 -38.36 -15.84
N ASN A 61 4.67 -38.40 -17.16
CA ASN A 61 4.08 -37.50 -18.16
C ASN A 61 4.37 -36.00 -17.93
N ARG A 62 5.27 -35.65 -17.01
CA ARG A 62 5.67 -34.26 -16.71
C ARG A 62 7.13 -33.97 -17.02
N THR A 63 7.94 -35.00 -17.27
CA THR A 63 9.37 -34.85 -17.50
C THR A 63 9.84 -35.42 -18.81
N GLU A 64 10.76 -34.71 -19.45
CA GLU A 64 11.44 -35.11 -20.68
C GLU A 64 12.94 -34.87 -20.49
N MET A 65 13.81 -35.60 -21.19
CA MET A 65 15.25 -35.30 -21.17
C MET A 65 15.84 -35.46 -22.56
N ASP A 66 16.76 -34.56 -22.89
CA ASP A 66 17.50 -34.61 -24.14
C ASP A 66 18.48 -35.78 -24.11
N PRO A 67 18.48 -36.67 -25.11
CA PRO A 67 19.39 -37.82 -25.09
C PRO A 67 20.86 -37.44 -25.26
N TRP A 68 21.17 -36.23 -25.76
CA TRP A 68 22.54 -35.80 -26.06
C TRP A 68 23.08 -34.83 -25.02
N ASN A 69 22.39 -33.71 -24.77
CA ASN A 69 22.84 -32.71 -23.80
C ASN A 69 22.33 -32.97 -22.37
N LEU A 70 21.50 -34.00 -22.19
CA LEU A 70 21.03 -34.50 -20.89
C LEU A 70 20.25 -33.48 -20.05
N THR A 71 19.77 -32.39 -20.67
CA THR A 71 18.92 -31.39 -20.02
C THR A 71 17.59 -32.03 -19.64
N LEU A 72 17.18 -31.85 -18.39
CA LEU A 72 15.87 -32.27 -17.90
C LEU A 72 14.86 -31.14 -18.10
N TRP A 73 13.72 -31.43 -18.71
CA TRP A 73 12.56 -30.56 -18.71
C TRP A 73 11.50 -31.06 -17.73
N ILE A 74 10.86 -30.13 -17.03
CA ILE A 74 9.72 -30.41 -16.14
C ILE A 74 8.58 -29.46 -16.50
N SER A 75 7.38 -30.00 -16.75
CA SER A 75 6.18 -29.24 -17.09
C SER A 75 4.90 -30.01 -16.78
N PRO A 76 3.87 -29.37 -16.19
CA PRO A 76 3.91 -28.05 -15.55
C PRO A 76 4.69 -28.11 -14.25
N ILE A 77 5.28 -27.00 -13.80
CA ILE A 77 5.94 -26.89 -12.49
C ILE A 77 4.91 -26.81 -11.36
N GLU A 78 5.20 -27.52 -10.27
CA GLU A 78 4.42 -27.47 -9.02
C GLU A 78 5.33 -27.10 -7.83
N ILE A 79 4.75 -26.58 -6.74
CA ILE A 79 5.52 -26.19 -5.53
C ILE A 79 6.38 -27.33 -4.96
N PRO A 80 5.92 -28.60 -4.90
CA PRO A 80 6.75 -29.71 -4.43
C PRO A 80 7.98 -30.00 -5.29
N ASP A 81 8.09 -29.44 -6.50
CA ASP A 81 9.30 -29.54 -7.32
C ASP A 81 10.40 -28.62 -6.83
N ASN A 82 10.11 -27.63 -5.98
CA ASN A 82 11.13 -26.83 -5.33
C ASN A 82 12.15 -27.72 -4.59
N GLY A 83 13.44 -27.51 -4.83
CA GLY A 83 14.50 -28.25 -4.16
C GLY A 83 15.76 -28.46 -4.99
N SER A 84 16.62 -29.33 -4.49
CA SER A 84 17.89 -29.68 -5.13
C SER A 84 17.72 -30.90 -6.03
N TYR A 85 18.15 -30.74 -7.27
CA TYR A 85 18.27 -31.80 -8.26
C TYR A 85 19.74 -32.12 -8.48
N GLN A 86 20.03 -33.34 -8.94
CA GLN A 86 21.37 -33.81 -9.23
C GLN A 86 21.36 -34.55 -10.56
N CYS A 87 22.26 -34.16 -11.46
CA CYS A 87 22.53 -34.91 -12.70
C CYS A 87 23.75 -35.80 -12.47
N VAL A 88 23.57 -37.12 -12.55
CA VAL A 88 24.64 -38.10 -12.46
C VAL A 88 24.76 -38.83 -13.79
N VAL A 89 25.93 -38.77 -14.41
CA VAL A 89 26.22 -39.40 -15.70
C VAL A 89 27.35 -40.40 -15.54
N GLN A 90 27.10 -41.63 -15.96
CA GLN A 90 28.07 -42.72 -15.98
C GLN A 90 28.37 -43.13 -17.41
N ARG A 91 29.64 -43.26 -17.75
CA ARG A 91 30.13 -43.82 -19.02
C ARG A 91 30.87 -45.12 -18.73
N ASN A 92 30.41 -46.24 -19.28
CA ASN A 92 30.97 -47.58 -19.00
C ASN A 92 31.15 -47.86 -17.49
N SER A 93 30.17 -47.45 -16.68
CA SER A 93 30.15 -47.56 -15.20
C SER A 93 31.12 -46.65 -14.45
N VAL A 94 31.77 -45.69 -15.12
CA VAL A 94 32.58 -44.63 -14.47
C VAL A 94 31.76 -43.34 -14.44
N VAL A 95 31.64 -42.71 -13.27
CA VAL A 95 30.97 -41.40 -13.15
C VAL A 95 31.81 -40.34 -13.84
N VAL A 96 31.24 -39.69 -14.86
CA VAL A 96 31.88 -38.62 -15.64
C VAL A 96 31.29 -37.24 -15.35
N CYS A 97 30.13 -37.17 -14.70
CA CYS A 97 29.49 -35.93 -14.28
C CYS A 97 28.59 -36.20 -13.07
N ASP A 98 28.68 -35.30 -12.09
CA ASP A 98 27.87 -35.27 -10.88
C ASP A 98 27.75 -33.80 -10.45
N GLU A 99 26.64 -33.15 -10.82
CA GLU A 99 26.40 -31.74 -10.54
C GLU A 99 25.00 -31.51 -9.97
N SER A 100 24.94 -30.61 -8.99
CA SER A 100 23.68 -30.18 -8.37
C SER A 100 23.13 -28.91 -9.00
N VAL A 101 21.82 -28.90 -9.23
CA VAL A 101 21.04 -27.75 -9.69
C VAL A 101 19.92 -27.48 -8.70
N ILE A 102 19.79 -26.25 -8.21
CA ILE A 102 18.71 -25.84 -7.32
C ILE A 102 17.58 -25.27 -8.16
N LEU A 103 16.41 -25.91 -8.13
CA LEU A 103 15.18 -25.36 -8.68
C LEU A 103 14.43 -24.61 -7.58
N PHE A 104 14.27 -23.31 -7.79
CA PHE A 104 13.50 -22.43 -6.94
C PHE A 104 12.16 -22.09 -7.59
N VAL A 105 11.07 -22.54 -6.96
CA VAL A 105 9.71 -22.35 -7.49
C VAL A 105 9.06 -21.14 -6.84
N THR A 106 8.28 -20.36 -7.60
CA THR A 106 7.42 -19.30 -7.09
C THR A 106 5.95 -19.53 -7.46
N ALA A 107 5.06 -19.09 -6.58
CA ALA A 107 3.63 -18.97 -6.87
C ALA A 107 3.16 -17.57 -6.46
N ASP A 108 2.38 -16.93 -7.32
CA ASP A 108 1.93 -15.56 -7.04
C ASP A 108 0.91 -15.55 -5.91
N PHE A 109 1.08 -14.60 -5.01
CA PHE A 109 0.06 -14.25 -4.03
C PHE A 109 -1.13 -13.56 -4.70
N SER A 110 -2.33 -13.81 -4.19
CA SER A 110 -3.50 -13.00 -4.54
C SER A 110 -3.27 -11.53 -4.19
N THR A 111 -3.89 -10.61 -4.93
CA THR A 111 -3.87 -9.18 -4.57
C THR A 111 -4.33 -9.03 -3.11
N PRO A 112 -3.57 -8.33 -2.24
CA PRO A 112 -3.92 -8.24 -0.82
C PRO A 112 -5.29 -7.60 -0.64
N ASN A 113 -6.12 -8.16 0.23
CA ASN A 113 -7.38 -7.57 0.63
C ASN A 113 -7.20 -6.85 1.97
N ILE A 114 -7.61 -5.58 2.05
CA ILE A 114 -7.50 -4.77 3.26
C ILE A 114 -8.91 -4.50 3.77
N THR A 115 -9.19 -4.89 5.01
CA THR A 115 -10.43 -4.58 5.73
C THR A 115 -10.12 -3.75 6.97
N ALA A 116 -11.07 -2.90 7.37
CA ALA A 116 -10.96 -2.09 8.56
C ALA A 116 -12.28 -2.14 9.33
N GLU A 117 -12.20 -2.49 10.61
CA GLU A 117 -13.34 -2.59 11.52
C GLU A 117 -13.16 -1.59 12.66
N VAL A 118 -14.21 -0.82 12.98
CA VAL A 118 -14.16 0.15 14.07
C VAL A 118 -14.34 -0.59 15.40
N SER A 119 -13.33 -0.51 16.28
CA SER A 119 -13.39 -1.10 17.62
C SER A 119 -13.96 -0.13 18.65
N ALA A 120 -13.57 1.14 18.55
CA ALA A 120 -14.04 2.22 19.41
C ALA A 120 -14.06 3.53 18.64
N ASP A 121 -15.03 4.39 18.92
CA ASP A 121 -15.16 5.68 18.24
C ASP A 121 -15.35 6.82 19.24
N SER A 122 -14.63 7.91 19.00
CA SER A 122 -14.67 9.11 19.83
C SER A 122 -14.54 10.35 18.96
N CYS A 123 -14.87 11.51 19.52
CA CYS A 123 -14.70 12.79 18.82
C CYS A 123 -13.25 13.09 18.37
N LYS A 124 -12.27 12.56 19.11
CA LYS A 124 -10.84 12.83 18.86
C LYS A 124 -10.23 11.84 17.88
N SER A 125 -10.61 10.57 17.98
CA SER A 125 -10.07 9.49 17.16
C SER A 125 -11.05 8.33 17.06
N THR A 126 -10.98 7.65 15.92
CA THR A 126 -11.64 6.37 15.67
C THR A 126 -10.59 5.27 15.75
N GLU A 127 -10.72 4.36 16.72
CA GLU A 127 -9.88 3.18 16.82
C GLU A 127 -10.36 2.13 15.82
N MET A 128 -9.44 1.62 15.02
CA MET A 128 -9.73 0.63 13.98
C MET A 128 -8.79 -0.56 14.08
N VAL A 129 -9.36 -1.75 13.93
CA VAL A 129 -8.64 -3.00 13.68
C VAL A 129 -8.59 -3.21 12.18
N ILE A 130 -7.38 -3.15 11.62
CA ILE A 130 -7.13 -3.29 10.20
C ILE A 130 -6.54 -4.66 9.95
N THR A 131 -7.10 -5.38 8.99
CA THR A 131 -6.61 -6.69 8.56
C THR A 131 -6.20 -6.63 7.10
N CYS A 132 -5.00 -7.11 6.80
CA CYS A 132 -4.55 -7.33 5.44
C CYS A 132 -4.33 -8.83 5.21
N SER A 133 -5.00 -9.42 4.22
CA SER A 133 -4.87 -10.84 3.89
C SER A 133 -4.51 -11.09 2.43
N SER A 134 -3.70 -12.12 2.19
CA SER A 134 -3.35 -12.59 0.86
C SER A 134 -3.08 -14.10 0.88
N HIS A 135 -3.34 -14.77 -0.24
CA HIS A 135 -3.49 -16.23 -0.27
C HIS A 135 -2.75 -16.89 -1.43
N GLY A 136 -2.43 -18.18 -1.25
CA GLY A 136 -2.03 -19.10 -2.31
C GLY A 136 -0.61 -18.94 -2.86
N GLY A 137 0.23 -18.09 -2.28
CA GLY A 137 1.55 -17.80 -2.83
C GLY A 137 2.69 -18.63 -2.23
N PHE A 138 3.84 -18.63 -2.88
CA PHE A 138 5.05 -19.35 -2.45
C PHE A 138 6.30 -18.63 -2.98
N PRO A 139 7.40 -18.53 -2.21
CA PRO A 139 7.65 -19.07 -0.87
C PRO A 139 6.97 -18.26 0.26
N LYS A 140 7.34 -18.52 1.52
CA LYS A 140 6.88 -17.75 2.68
C LYS A 140 7.12 -16.23 2.44
N PRO A 141 6.09 -15.38 2.52
CA PRO A 141 6.19 -13.97 2.19
C PRO A 141 6.57 -13.12 3.40
N LYS A 142 6.98 -11.88 3.15
CA LYS A 142 7.01 -10.79 4.13
C LYS A 142 5.84 -9.85 3.86
N ILE A 143 5.23 -9.32 4.91
CA ILE A 143 4.23 -8.26 4.79
C ILE A 143 4.88 -6.93 5.21
N SER A 144 4.61 -5.89 4.45
CA SER A 144 5.04 -4.52 4.69
C SER A 144 3.89 -3.56 4.37
N GLY A 145 4.04 -2.30 4.73
CA GLY A 145 3.02 -1.31 4.44
C GLY A 145 3.43 0.08 4.89
N THR A 146 2.63 1.06 4.50
CA THR A 146 2.83 2.44 4.91
C THR A 146 1.52 3.08 5.33
N LEU A 147 1.61 4.02 6.26
CA LEU A 147 0.54 4.91 6.66
C LEU A 147 0.97 6.34 6.29
N ASN A 148 0.33 6.94 5.29
CA ASN A 148 0.76 8.23 4.70
C ASN A 148 2.28 8.28 4.40
N ASN A 149 2.80 7.27 3.70
CA ASN A 149 4.23 7.11 3.36
C ASN A 149 5.19 6.84 4.54
N VAL A 150 4.68 6.66 5.76
CA VAL A 150 5.48 6.23 6.91
C VAL A 150 5.38 4.71 7.06
N PRO A 151 6.49 3.96 7.13
CA PRO A 151 6.44 2.51 7.30
C PRO A 151 5.68 2.09 8.56
N VAL A 152 4.90 1.01 8.45
CA VAL A 152 4.20 0.38 9.58
C VAL A 152 4.60 -1.08 9.73
N GLU A 153 4.62 -1.53 10.98
CA GLU A 153 4.86 -2.94 11.31
C GLU A 153 3.53 -3.66 11.49
N TRP A 154 3.28 -4.66 10.66
CA TRP A 154 2.10 -5.50 10.73
C TRP A 154 2.34 -6.66 11.69
N ASN A 155 1.37 -6.97 12.55
CA ASN A 155 1.38 -8.22 13.31
C ASN A 155 1.02 -9.38 12.37
N ALA A 156 2.05 -9.99 11.79
CA ALA A 156 1.91 -10.95 10.69
C ALA A 156 1.82 -12.40 11.17
N SER A 157 0.93 -13.15 10.56
CA SER A 157 0.80 -14.60 10.71
C SER A 157 0.76 -15.27 9.34
N TRP A 158 1.31 -16.48 9.28
CA TRP A 158 1.33 -17.29 8.06
C TRP A 158 0.81 -18.68 8.35
N VAL A 159 0.00 -19.20 7.44
CA VAL A 159 -0.53 -20.55 7.51
C VAL A 159 -0.13 -21.31 6.25
N SER A 160 0.42 -22.50 6.43
CA SER A 160 0.70 -23.44 5.35
C SER A 160 0.62 -24.88 5.89
N GLN A 161 0.32 -25.83 5.02
CA GLN A 161 0.25 -27.25 5.38
C GLN A 161 1.64 -27.86 5.59
N SER A 162 2.65 -27.39 4.84
CA SER A 162 4.03 -27.87 4.90
C SER A 162 4.99 -26.81 4.34
N SER A 163 6.29 -27.07 4.40
CA SER A 163 7.30 -26.21 3.76
C SER A 163 7.26 -26.22 2.23
N LEU A 164 6.53 -27.15 1.60
CA LEU A 164 6.36 -27.29 0.15
C LEU A 164 4.89 -27.13 -0.26
N SER A 165 4.16 -26.30 0.47
CA SER A 165 2.76 -25.97 0.19
C SER A 165 2.58 -24.46 0.04
N PRO A 166 1.51 -23.99 -0.63
CA PRO A 166 1.18 -22.57 -0.66
C PRO A 166 1.04 -21.96 0.74
N TYR A 167 1.35 -20.68 0.86
CA TYR A 167 1.18 -19.88 2.07
C TYR A 167 -0.01 -18.94 1.94
N ASN A 168 -0.73 -18.81 3.04
CA ASN A 168 -1.65 -17.71 3.28
C ASN A 168 -1.04 -16.79 4.34
N VAL A 169 -1.14 -15.47 4.15
CA VAL A 169 -0.62 -14.47 5.07
C VAL A 169 -1.74 -13.55 5.52
N THR A 170 -1.75 -13.25 6.82
CA THR A 170 -2.66 -12.28 7.42
C THR A 170 -1.86 -11.38 8.35
N GLY A 171 -1.89 -10.07 8.10
CA GLY A 171 -1.34 -9.04 8.98
C GLY A 171 -2.46 -8.27 9.65
N THR A 172 -2.31 -8.00 10.96
CA THR A 172 -3.23 -7.12 11.70
C THR A 172 -2.51 -5.90 12.25
N LEU A 173 -3.25 -4.79 12.35
CA LEU A 173 -2.76 -3.53 12.90
C LEU A 173 -3.91 -2.83 13.61
N VAL A 174 -3.64 -2.23 14.77
CA VAL A 174 -4.61 -1.38 15.49
C VAL A 174 -4.16 0.06 15.38
N LEU A 175 -5.02 0.94 14.86
CA LEU A 175 -4.72 2.36 14.65
C LEU A 175 -5.77 3.27 15.26
N ASN A 176 -5.32 4.40 15.81
CA ASN A 176 -6.18 5.51 16.20
C ASN A 176 -6.19 6.57 15.09
N VAL A 177 -7.26 6.60 14.30
CA VAL A 177 -7.43 7.48 13.15
C VAL A 177 -8.01 8.82 13.61
N THR A 178 -7.21 9.89 13.55
CA THR A 178 -7.62 11.26 13.92
C THR A 178 -8.07 12.11 12.73
N LYS A 179 -7.67 11.69 11.52
CA LYS A 179 -7.97 12.29 10.22
C LYS A 179 -7.91 11.20 9.17
N ASP A 180 -8.53 11.45 8.02
CA ASP A 180 -8.48 10.52 6.89
C ASP A 180 -7.02 10.20 6.52
N VAL A 181 -6.73 8.91 6.39
CA VAL A 181 -5.37 8.40 6.24
C VAL A 181 -5.37 7.24 5.26
N ASN A 182 -4.38 7.20 4.36
CA ASN A 182 -4.22 6.10 3.43
C ASN A 182 -3.28 5.06 4.02
N ILE A 183 -3.75 3.81 4.12
CA ILE A 183 -2.93 2.68 4.51
C ILE A 183 -2.63 1.81 3.30
N THR A 184 -1.38 1.38 3.17
CA THR A 184 -0.95 0.41 2.16
C THR A 184 -0.53 -0.89 2.81
N CYS A 185 -0.79 -1.99 2.13
CA CYS A 185 -0.30 -3.31 2.48
C CYS A 185 0.37 -3.91 1.25
N SER A 186 1.58 -4.44 1.42
CA SER A 186 2.39 -5.08 0.38
C SER A 186 2.87 -6.44 0.86
N VAL A 187 2.65 -7.46 0.04
CA VAL A 187 3.09 -8.83 0.28
C VAL A 187 4.27 -9.09 -0.64
N GLU A 188 5.46 -9.21 -0.05
CA GLU A 188 6.76 -9.36 -0.70
C GLU A 188 7.22 -10.82 -0.65
N TYR A 189 7.64 -11.37 -1.78
CA TYR A 189 8.10 -12.76 -1.90
C TYR A 189 9.06 -12.91 -3.07
N SER A 190 10.23 -13.49 -2.84
CA SER A 190 11.24 -13.73 -3.90
C SER A 190 11.58 -12.50 -4.77
N GLY A 191 11.57 -11.29 -4.20
CA GLY A 191 11.82 -10.05 -4.94
C GLY A 191 10.63 -9.54 -5.77
N LEU A 192 9.48 -10.22 -5.70
CA LEU A 192 8.20 -9.77 -6.22
C LEU A 192 7.37 -9.15 -5.09
N ALA A 193 6.43 -8.28 -5.46
CA ALA A 193 5.50 -7.67 -4.52
C ALA A 193 4.09 -7.56 -5.12
N LYS A 194 3.08 -7.78 -4.29
CA LYS A 194 1.67 -7.46 -4.59
C LYS A 194 1.16 -6.54 -3.51
N SER A 195 0.60 -5.40 -3.89
CA SER A 195 0.19 -4.36 -2.95
C SER A 195 -1.22 -3.86 -3.19
N SER A 196 -1.86 -3.41 -2.11
CA SER A 196 -3.16 -2.74 -2.11
C SER A 196 -3.14 -1.54 -1.17
N SER A 197 -4.10 -0.63 -1.34
CA SER A 197 -4.27 0.55 -0.49
C SER A 197 -5.74 0.75 -0.11
N LEU A 198 -5.98 1.28 1.09
CA LEU A 198 -7.31 1.60 1.60
C LEU A 198 -7.30 2.98 2.27
N LEU A 199 -8.28 3.81 1.92
CA LEU A 199 -8.52 5.08 2.62
C LEU A 199 -9.34 4.81 3.88
N LEU A 200 -8.73 5.04 5.04
CA LEU A 200 -9.40 4.99 6.35
C LEU A 200 -10.02 6.36 6.63
N LYS A 201 -11.32 6.38 6.87
CA LYS A 201 -12.06 7.62 7.16
C LYS A 201 -12.31 7.77 8.64
N LYS A 202 -12.11 8.97 9.17
CA LYS A 202 -12.58 9.28 10.52
C LYS A 202 -14.11 9.32 10.50
N THR A 203 -14.77 8.60 11.41
CA THR A 203 -16.24 8.48 11.40
C THR A 203 -16.96 9.61 12.14
N ASN A 204 -16.34 10.23 13.16
CA ASN A 204 -16.95 11.26 13.99
C ASN A 204 -16.21 12.60 13.98
N ASP A 205 -16.86 13.65 13.45
CA ASP A 205 -16.47 15.04 13.68
C ASP A 205 -17.45 15.69 14.66
N CYS A 206 -17.12 15.65 15.94
CA CYS A 206 -17.90 16.37 16.93
C CYS A 206 -17.58 17.87 16.85
N VAL A 207 -18.61 18.68 16.67
CA VAL A 207 -18.55 20.10 17.02
C VAL A 207 -18.50 20.15 18.54
N VAL A 208 -17.31 20.38 19.12
CA VAL A 208 -17.21 20.66 20.56
C VAL A 208 -18.03 21.92 20.81
N PRO A 209 -19.14 21.86 21.58
CA PRO A 209 -19.87 23.08 21.90
C PRO A 209 -18.91 24.04 22.60
N PRO A 210 -18.93 25.34 22.26
CA PRO A 210 -18.06 26.31 22.88
C PRO A 210 -18.24 26.22 24.40
N VAL A 211 -17.15 25.93 25.12
CA VAL A 211 -17.15 25.89 26.58
C VAL A 211 -17.67 27.25 27.05
N PRO A 212 -18.81 27.32 27.78
CA PRO A 212 -19.29 28.60 28.27
C PRO A 212 -18.18 29.23 29.12
N PRO A 213 -17.92 30.55 28.96
CA PRO A 213 -16.88 31.22 29.74
C PRO A 213 -17.15 30.98 31.23
N PRO A 214 -16.09 30.88 32.06
CA PRO A 214 -16.26 30.66 33.49
C PRO A 214 -17.20 31.73 34.06
N TYR A 215 -18.04 31.35 35.04
CA TYR A 215 -18.99 32.26 35.67
C TYR A 215 -18.32 33.56 36.19
N ASN A 216 -17.04 33.49 36.58
CA ASN A 216 -16.21 34.63 36.97
C ASN A 216 -16.03 35.67 35.84
N VAL A 217 -15.90 35.22 34.59
CA VAL A 217 -15.76 36.10 33.43
C VAL A 217 -17.09 36.76 33.11
N ILE A 218 -18.18 35.99 33.14
CA ILE A 218 -19.54 36.52 32.91
C ILE A 218 -19.90 37.55 33.97
N THR A 219 -19.64 37.25 35.25
CA THR A 219 -19.88 38.18 36.37
C THR A 219 -19.00 39.41 36.30
N ALA A 220 -17.70 39.28 36.00
CA ALA A 220 -16.81 40.42 35.81
C ALA A 220 -17.28 41.33 34.66
N SER A 221 -17.68 40.76 33.51
CA SER A 221 -18.22 41.54 32.38
C SER A 221 -19.50 42.28 32.77
N ILE A 222 -20.42 41.64 33.50
CA ILE A 222 -21.65 42.29 33.98
C ILE A 222 -21.31 43.43 34.96
N ILE A 223 -20.39 43.22 35.90
CA ILE A 223 -19.96 44.25 36.86
C ILE A 223 -19.31 45.44 36.12
N ILE A 224 -18.47 45.20 35.12
CA ILE A 224 -17.86 46.25 34.30
C ILE A 224 -18.94 47.07 33.57
N VAL A 225 -19.94 46.41 32.99
CA VAL A 225 -21.04 47.11 32.29
C VAL A 225 -21.88 47.93 33.28
N ILE A 226 -22.22 47.37 34.45
CA ILE A 226 -23.01 48.08 35.48
C ILE A 226 -22.23 49.29 36.02
N THR A 227 -20.93 49.13 36.30
CA THR A 227 -20.07 50.23 36.78
C THR A 227 -19.91 51.32 35.73
N PHE A 228 -19.79 50.96 34.45
CA PHE A 228 -19.75 51.92 33.34
C PHE A 228 -21.07 52.70 33.20
N ILE A 229 -22.22 52.03 33.31
CA ILE A 229 -23.54 52.68 33.30
C ILE A 229 -23.72 53.61 34.51
N LEU A 230 -23.29 53.18 35.71
CA LEU A 230 -23.29 54.02 36.90
C LEU A 230 -22.38 55.25 36.73
N ALA A 231 -21.19 55.09 36.17
CA ALA A 231 -20.29 56.20 35.88
C ALA A 231 -20.90 57.19 34.89
N ILE A 232 -21.55 56.72 33.82
CA ILE A 232 -22.24 57.58 32.84
C ILE A 232 -23.41 58.31 33.49
N THR A 233 -24.23 57.62 34.29
CA THR A 233 -25.40 58.25 34.94
C THR A 233 -24.97 59.28 35.99
N LEU A 234 -23.90 59.01 36.74
CA LEU A 234 -23.31 59.97 37.68
C LEU A 234 -22.69 61.16 36.92
N ALA A 235 -21.95 60.92 35.84
CA ALA A 235 -21.40 61.98 35.00
C ALA A 235 -22.52 62.84 34.39
N ALA A 236 -23.63 62.26 33.92
CA ALA A 236 -24.77 63.00 33.41
C ALA A 236 -25.52 63.81 34.48
N ARG A 237 -25.44 63.41 35.76
CA ARG A 237 -26.02 64.12 36.91
C ARG A 237 -25.11 65.20 37.48
N TYR A 238 -23.79 65.02 37.41
CA TYR A 238 -22.79 65.90 38.02
C TYR A 238 -22.04 66.79 37.02
N LEU A 239 -22.09 66.51 35.72
CA LEU A 239 -21.73 67.50 34.70
C LEU A 239 -22.90 68.49 34.60
N PRO A 240 -22.71 69.76 34.98
CA PRO A 240 -23.74 70.77 34.79
C PRO A 240 -24.08 70.83 33.29
N ARG A 241 -25.37 70.79 32.96
CA ARG A 241 -25.83 71.24 31.65
C ARG A 241 -25.33 72.67 31.49
N HIS A 242 -24.25 72.87 30.74
CA HIS A 242 -23.94 74.16 30.17
C HIS A 242 -25.04 74.49 29.16
N VAL A 243 -26.16 75.00 29.68
CA VAL A 243 -27.12 75.79 28.92
C VAL A 243 -26.41 77.10 28.62
N CYS A 244 -25.88 77.25 27.42
CA CYS A 244 -25.48 78.55 26.90
C CYS A 244 -26.74 79.20 26.32
N SER A 245 -27.34 80.13 27.07
CA SER A 245 -28.51 80.91 26.68
C SER A 245 -28.27 82.39 26.97
N HIS A 246 -27.97 83.16 25.92
CA HIS A 246 -28.31 84.58 25.66
C HIS A 246 -27.42 85.07 24.49
N CYS A 247 -27.76 85.98 23.57
CA CYS A 247 -28.97 86.42 22.88
C CYS A 247 -28.53 87.54 21.89
N CYS A 248 -29.30 87.76 20.81
CA CYS A 248 -29.45 89.01 20.01
C CYS A 248 -28.55 89.33 18.77
N LYS A 249 -29.18 89.12 17.59
CA LYS A 249 -29.46 90.03 16.43
C LYS A 249 -28.35 90.76 15.62
N ARG A 250 -28.35 90.46 14.30
CA ARG A 250 -28.39 91.30 13.04
C ARG A 250 -27.45 92.54 12.96
N GLN A 251 -26.74 92.91 11.87
CA GLN A 251 -26.81 92.70 10.40
C GLN A 251 -25.59 93.47 9.78
N ILE A 252 -24.89 93.03 8.71
CA ILE A 252 -24.75 93.67 7.36
C ILE A 252 -23.30 93.56 6.80
N SER A 253 -23.22 93.17 5.50
CA SER A 253 -22.25 93.39 4.40
C SER A 253 -20.73 93.25 4.54
N ALA A 254 -20.15 92.41 3.68
CA ALA A 254 -19.29 92.72 2.52
C ALA A 254 -18.67 91.38 2.04
N GLU A 255 -18.90 90.94 0.78
CA GLU A 255 -17.95 91.10 -0.35
C GLU A 255 -16.63 90.35 -0.04
N GLU A 256 -16.11 89.37 -0.76
CA GLU A 256 -15.98 88.99 -2.17
C GLU A 256 -15.27 87.61 -2.05
N GLY A 257 -15.47 86.56 -2.82
CA GLY A 257 -15.78 86.40 -4.22
C GLY A 257 -15.29 84.99 -4.64
N VAL A 258 -15.73 84.54 -5.82
CA VAL A 258 -14.97 83.67 -6.75
C VAL A 258 -14.67 82.25 -6.21
N LYS A 259 -15.20 81.12 -6.68
CA LYS A 259 -15.50 80.50 -7.99
C LYS A 259 -16.01 79.09 -7.61
N ASP A 260 -16.79 78.30 -8.33
CA ASP A 260 -17.48 78.34 -9.60
C ASP A 260 -18.50 77.20 -9.52
N CYS A 261 -19.60 77.32 -10.24
CA CYS A 261 -20.74 76.42 -10.21
C CYS A 261 -20.75 75.53 -11.46
N THR A 262 -21.60 74.49 -11.38
CA THR A 262 -22.36 73.88 -12.49
C THR A 262 -21.61 72.93 -13.45
N LYS A 263 -22.23 71.90 -14.07
CA LYS A 263 -23.65 71.53 -14.28
C LYS A 263 -23.73 70.04 -14.72
N ALA A 264 -24.91 69.45 -14.54
CA ALA A 264 -25.38 68.16 -15.10
C ALA A 264 -25.64 68.23 -16.64
N PRO A 265 -26.40 67.33 -17.31
CA PRO A 265 -26.46 65.85 -17.40
C PRO A 265 -26.44 65.34 -18.88
N MET A 266 -26.66 64.02 -19.07
CA MET A 266 -27.44 63.37 -20.16
C MET A 266 -26.74 62.72 -21.37
N SER A 267 -27.30 61.57 -21.77
CA SER A 267 -27.28 60.80 -23.03
C SER A 267 -26.72 59.39 -22.83
N ASP A 268 -27.51 58.31 -22.73
CA ASP A 268 -28.48 57.70 -23.66
C ASP A 268 -27.84 56.89 -24.81
N LYS A 269 -28.52 55.79 -25.19
CA LYS A 269 -28.13 54.58 -25.94
C LYS A 269 -27.55 53.45 -25.08
N GLY A 270 -28.14 52.27 -24.99
CA GLY A 270 -29.22 51.66 -25.78
C GLY A 270 -28.93 50.16 -25.86
N THR A 271 -29.91 49.35 -25.44
CA THR A 271 -30.44 48.12 -26.09
C THR A 271 -29.45 47.12 -26.73
N ALA A 272 -29.64 45.80 -26.71
CA ALA A 272 -30.67 44.86 -26.27
C ALA A 272 -29.97 43.46 -26.35
N GLU A 273 -30.36 42.48 -25.54
CA GLU A 273 -31.11 41.26 -25.98
C GLU A 273 -30.38 40.35 -27.00
N THR A 274 -30.41 39.02 -26.99
CA THR A 274 -31.12 37.96 -26.24
C THR A 274 -30.59 36.63 -26.77
N SER A 275 -30.90 35.55 -26.05
CA SER A 275 -31.34 34.25 -26.61
C SER A 275 -30.34 33.11 -26.72
N SER A 276 -30.74 32.02 -26.03
CA SER A 276 -30.73 30.61 -26.46
C SER A 276 -29.39 29.97 -26.84
N VAL A 277 -28.95 28.96 -26.08
CA VAL A 277 -29.38 27.55 -26.20
C VAL A 277 -29.39 26.92 -24.80
#